data_AF-A0A5K7YSG7-F1
#
_entry.id   AF-A0A5K7YSG7-F1
#
_cell.length_a   1.000
_cell.length_b   1.000
_cell.length_c   1.000
_cell.angle_alpha   90.00
_cell.angle_beta   90.00
_cell.angle_gamma   90.00
#
_symmetry.space_group_name_H-M   'P 1'
#
loop_
_entity.id
_entity.type
_entity.pdbx_description
1 polymer ?
#
loop_
_entity_poly.entity_id
_entity_poly.type
_entity_poly.pdbx_seq_one_letter_code
_entity_poly.pdbx_strand_id
1 'polypeptide(L)'
;MIKKKVLNPDRIRRIHGGFSFVPHRFLSQGFLSSLQQKEILLYLLLVLASDRHGLSFYSYDTICSLLQMNLDQYINARNGLIDKDLIAFDGTVFQVLELPATPVLSPTTLQVDSKPTKQQVSIARLVDRSLKRMTP
;
A
#
# COMPACT_ATOMS: atom_id res chain seq x y z
N MET A 1 -15.14 -0.63 21.32
CA MET A 1 -14.99 -1.89 20.54
C MET A 1 -16.30 -2.17 19.83
N ILE A 2 -16.31 -2.27 18.50
CA ILE A 2 -17.52 -2.64 17.75
C ILE A 2 -17.72 -4.16 17.86
N LYS A 3 -18.89 -4.60 18.33
CA LYS A 3 -19.24 -6.03 18.38
C LYS A 3 -19.50 -6.51 16.95
N LYS A 4 -18.60 -7.35 16.41
CA LYS A 4 -18.73 -7.90 15.06
C LYS A 4 -19.77 -9.04 15.05
N LYS A 5 -20.58 -9.12 13.99
CA LYS A 5 -21.50 -10.23 13.70
C LYS A 5 -20.93 -11.04 12.54
N VAL A 6 -20.84 -12.37 12.70
CA VAL A 6 -20.48 -13.28 11.59
C VAL A 6 -21.60 -13.22 10.54
N LEU A 7 -21.23 -12.95 9.28
CA LEU A 7 -22.19 -12.80 8.19
C LEU A 7 -22.60 -14.14 7.57
N ASN A 8 -21.65 -15.08 7.43
CA ASN A 8 -21.87 -16.41 6.89
C ASN A 8 -21.20 -17.46 7.81
N PRO A 9 -21.96 -18.08 8.74
CA PRO A 9 -21.41 -19.06 9.69
C PRO A 9 -20.88 -20.35 9.02
N ASP A 10 -21.40 -20.73 7.85
CA ASP A 10 -20.99 -21.94 7.15
C ASP A 10 -19.66 -21.78 6.40
N ARG A 11 -19.21 -20.54 6.20
CA ARG A 11 -18.00 -20.19 5.45
C ARG A 11 -17.00 -19.36 6.27
N ILE A 12 -16.79 -19.73 7.52
CA ILE A 12 -15.76 -19.09 8.36
C ILE A 12 -14.38 -19.41 7.79
N ARG A 13 -13.61 -18.37 7.45
CA ARG A 13 -12.23 -18.52 6.97
C ARG A 13 -11.38 -19.25 8.02
N ARG A 14 -10.62 -20.22 7.55
CA ARG A 14 -9.60 -20.95 8.33
C ARG A 14 -8.27 -20.87 7.58
N ILE A 15 -7.17 -20.98 8.32
CA ILE A 15 -5.84 -21.14 7.71
C ILE A 15 -5.65 -22.65 7.53
N HIS A 16 -5.66 -23.11 6.28
CA HIS A 16 -5.51 -24.52 5.89
C HIS A 16 -4.18 -24.70 5.14
N GLY A 17 -3.11 -25.04 5.86
CA GLY A 17 -1.77 -25.06 5.27
C GLY A 17 -1.29 -23.67 4.82
N GLY A 18 -0.08 -23.60 4.27
CA GLY A 18 0.58 -22.37 3.83
C GLY A 18 1.14 -21.52 4.97
N PHE A 19 2.02 -20.58 4.63
CA PHE A 19 2.67 -19.66 5.57
C PHE A 19 2.28 -18.19 5.32
N SER A 20 1.45 -17.95 4.31
CA SER A 20 1.01 -16.63 3.86
C SER A 20 0.04 -16.01 4.85
N PHE A 21 0.51 -15.04 5.64
CA PHE A 21 -0.34 -14.17 6.44
C PHE A 21 0.08 -12.71 6.24
N VAL A 22 -0.90 -11.80 6.35
CA VAL A 22 -0.64 -10.36 6.41
C VAL A 22 -0.83 -9.93 7.85
N PRO A 23 0.20 -9.38 8.54
CA PRO A 23 0.06 -8.90 9.90
C PRO A 23 -1.05 -7.84 9.99
N HIS A 24 -1.87 -7.88 11.05
CA HIS A 24 -2.92 -6.86 11.23
C HIS A 24 -2.34 -5.44 11.26
N ARG A 25 -1.09 -5.28 11.73
CA ARG A 25 -0.38 -4.00 11.72
C ARG A 25 -0.19 -3.41 10.31
N PHE A 26 -0.18 -4.23 9.26
CA PHE A 26 -0.18 -3.74 7.88
C PHE A 26 -1.35 -2.78 7.60
N LEU A 27 -2.53 -3.08 8.17
CA LEU A 27 -3.69 -2.21 8.09
C LEU A 27 -3.68 -1.15 9.20
N SER A 28 -3.47 -1.57 10.45
CA SER A 28 -3.71 -0.68 11.60
C SER A 28 -2.59 0.34 11.86
N GLN A 29 -1.42 0.19 11.26
CA GLN A 29 -0.27 1.09 11.43
C GLN A 29 0.13 1.83 10.14
N GLY A 30 -0.77 1.91 9.16
CA GLY A 30 -0.62 2.82 8.03
C GLY A 30 0.25 2.33 6.86
N PHE A 31 0.71 1.08 6.86
CA PHE A 31 1.44 0.50 5.72
C PHE A 31 0.58 0.45 4.46
N LEU A 32 -0.66 -0.04 4.57
CA LEU A 32 -1.55 -0.10 3.41
C LEU A 32 -1.79 1.31 2.82
N SER A 33 -1.92 2.33 3.66
CA SER A 33 -2.13 3.71 3.21
C SER A 33 -0.87 4.37 2.64
N SER A 34 0.33 3.88 2.97
CA SER A 34 1.58 4.39 2.39
C SER A 34 1.89 3.82 1.00
N LEU A 35 1.10 2.86 0.52
CA LEU A 35 1.32 2.16 -0.74
C LEU A 35 0.38 2.62 -1.85
N GLN A 36 0.92 2.73 -3.06
CA GLN A 36 0.14 2.85 -4.29
C GLN A 36 -0.58 1.54 -4.60
N GLN A 37 -1.65 1.63 -5.38
CA GLN A 37 -2.47 0.47 -5.73
C GLN A 37 -1.65 -0.72 -6.30
N LYS A 38 -0.68 -0.44 -7.16
CA LYS A 38 0.15 -1.48 -7.79
C LYS A 38 1.14 -2.11 -6.81
N GLU A 39 1.68 -1.33 -5.87
CA GLU A 39 2.50 -1.86 -4.76
C GLU A 39 1.67 -2.79 -3.86
N ILE A 40 0.43 -2.43 -3.55
CA ILE A 40 -0.49 -3.28 -2.76
C ILE A 40 -0.74 -4.61 -3.47
N LEU A 41 -1.06 -4.58 -4.76
CA LEU A 41 -1.32 -5.79 -5.55
C LEU A 41 -0.09 -6.71 -5.59
N LEU A 42 1.09 -6.13 -5.83
CA LEU A 42 2.33 -6.89 -5.86
C LEU A 42 2.67 -7.47 -4.50
N TYR A 43 2.59 -6.69 -3.42
CA TYR A 43 2.86 -7.15 -2.06
C TYR A 43 1.94 -8.31 -1.66
N LEU A 44 0.64 -8.20 -1.93
CA LEU A 44 -0.31 -9.28 -1.63
C LEU A 44 -0.04 -10.54 -2.44
N LEU A 45 0.32 -10.43 -3.73
CA LEU A 45 0.71 -11.58 -4.53
C LEU A 45 1.94 -12.27 -3.93
N LEU A 46 2.97 -11.50 -3.58
CA LEU A 46 4.20 -12.04 -3.01
C LEU A 46 3.91 -12.73 -1.67
N VAL A 47 3.11 -12.13 -0.78
CA VAL A 47 2.69 -12.78 0.48
C VAL A 47 2.00 -14.12 0.21
N LEU A 48 1.11 -14.19 -0.78
CA LEU A 48 0.41 -15.44 -1.15
C LEU A 48 1.36 -16.50 -1.71
N ALA A 49 2.42 -16.08 -2.42
CA ALA A 49 3.40 -16.96 -3.04
C ALA A 49 4.53 -17.40 -2.09
N SER A 50 4.74 -16.66 -1.00
CA SER A 50 5.85 -16.86 -0.09
C SER A 50 5.78 -18.17 0.71
N ASP A 51 6.94 -18.78 0.90
CA ASP A 51 7.13 -19.85 1.89
C ASP A 51 7.25 -19.30 3.32
N ARG A 52 7.63 -20.16 4.28
CA ARG A 52 7.80 -19.80 5.70
C ARG A 52 8.89 -18.75 5.97
N HIS A 53 9.78 -18.50 5.02
CA HIS A 53 10.87 -17.53 5.10
C HIS A 53 10.55 -16.24 4.32
N GLY A 54 9.34 -16.14 3.75
CA GLY A 54 8.94 -15.02 2.90
C GLY A 54 9.38 -15.20 1.45
N LEU A 55 9.97 -16.34 1.04
CA LEU A 55 10.61 -16.48 -0.26
C LEU A 55 9.63 -16.91 -1.36
N SER A 56 9.76 -16.31 -2.55
CA SER A 56 9.02 -16.71 -3.76
C SER A 56 9.85 -16.56 -5.03
N PHE A 57 9.57 -17.41 -6.03
CA PHE A 57 10.33 -17.53 -7.29
C PHE A 57 9.51 -17.13 -8.54
N TYR A 58 8.54 -16.23 -8.38
CA TYR A 58 7.68 -15.83 -9.50
C TYR A 58 8.45 -14.93 -10.48
N SER A 59 8.43 -15.30 -11.77
CA SER A 59 9.02 -14.47 -12.83
C SER A 59 8.23 -13.18 -13.05
N TYR A 60 8.90 -12.14 -13.53
CA TYR A 60 8.23 -10.86 -13.81
C TYR A 60 7.10 -11.04 -14.85
N ASP A 61 7.26 -11.86 -15.89
CA ASP A 61 6.21 -12.12 -16.89
C ASP A 61 4.95 -12.71 -16.25
N THR A 62 5.14 -13.65 -15.31
CA THR A 62 4.03 -14.28 -14.58
C THR A 62 3.33 -13.25 -13.69
N ILE A 63 4.08 -12.42 -12.98
CA ILE A 63 3.55 -11.36 -12.12
C ILE A 63 2.76 -10.34 -12.95
N CYS A 64 3.34 -9.85 -14.05
CA CYS A 64 2.69 -8.89 -14.95
C CYS A 64 1.39 -9.47 -15.52
N SER A 65 1.39 -10.75 -15.91
CA SER A 65 0.22 -11.44 -16.43
C SER A 65 -0.88 -11.59 -15.37
N LEU A 66 -0.55 -12.04 -14.16
CA LEU A 66 -1.52 -12.25 -13.07
C LEU A 66 -2.13 -10.94 -12.56
N LEU A 67 -1.31 -9.89 -12.45
CA LEU A 67 -1.73 -8.61 -11.89
C LEU A 67 -2.20 -7.60 -12.94
N GLN A 68 -2.19 -7.99 -14.22
CA GLN A 68 -2.53 -7.13 -15.35
C GLN A 68 -1.77 -5.80 -15.28
N MET A 69 -0.44 -5.92 -15.18
CA MET A 69 0.49 -4.80 -15.13
C MET A 69 1.38 -4.82 -16.36
N ASN A 70 1.70 -3.64 -16.88
CA ASN A 70 2.81 -3.51 -17.82
C ASN A 70 4.16 -3.49 -17.08
N LEU A 71 5.24 -3.56 -17.84
CA LEU A 71 6.59 -3.64 -17.30
C LEU A 71 6.94 -2.44 -16.41
N ASP A 72 6.62 -1.22 -16.83
CA ASP A 72 6.92 0.00 -16.06
C ASP A 72 6.16 0.04 -14.73
N GLN A 73 4.88 -0.35 -14.73
CA GLN A 73 4.08 -0.45 -13.52
C GLN A 73 4.66 -1.46 -12.54
N TYR A 74 5.10 -2.62 -13.04
CA TYR A 74 5.76 -3.63 -12.23
C TYR A 74 7.09 -3.13 -11.66
N ILE A 75 7.96 -2.54 -12.49
CA ILE A 75 9.26 -2.02 -12.05
C ILE A 75 9.06 -0.96 -10.95
N ASN A 76 8.15 -0.01 -11.18
CA ASN A 76 7.85 1.03 -10.20
C ASN A 76 7.27 0.46 -8.90
N ALA A 77 6.34 -0.49 -8.99
CA ALA A 77 5.76 -1.14 -7.80
C ALA A 77 6.82 -1.93 -7.03
N ARG A 78 7.67 -2.70 -7.72
CA ARG A 78 8.75 -3.47 -7.10
C ARG A 78 9.74 -2.56 -6.40
N ASN A 79 10.25 -1.55 -7.10
CA ASN A 79 11.22 -0.63 -6.53
C ASN A 79 10.62 0.15 -5.35
N GLY A 80 9.36 0.59 -5.46
CA GLY A 80 8.67 1.27 -4.39
C GLY A 80 8.43 0.41 -3.13
N LEU A 81 8.25 -0.91 -3.28
CA LEU A 81 8.21 -1.85 -2.15
C LEU A 81 9.60 -2.08 -1.52
N ILE A 82 10.66 -2.12 -2.33
CA ILE A 82 12.06 -2.22 -1.86
C ILE A 82 12.43 -0.96 -1.08
N ASP A 83 12.14 0.23 -1.64
CA ASP A 83 12.42 1.54 -1.02
C ASP A 83 11.70 1.72 0.32
N LYS A 84 10.60 0.98 0.54
CA LYS A 84 9.82 0.99 1.78
C LYS A 84 10.17 -0.14 2.75
N ASP A 85 11.22 -0.91 2.44
CA ASP A 85 11.70 -2.03 3.25
C ASP A 85 10.62 -3.11 3.48
N LEU A 86 9.78 -3.36 2.46
CA LEU A 86 8.71 -4.36 2.55
C LEU A 86 9.07 -5.67 1.84
N ILE A 87 9.97 -5.60 0.87
CA ILE A 87 10.50 -6.76 0.15
C ILE A 87 12.00 -6.60 -0.10
N ALA A 88 12.70 -7.72 -0.23
CA ALA A 88 14.00 -7.81 -0.88
C ALA A 88 13.87 -8.55 -2.22
N PHE A 89 14.73 -8.22 -3.18
CA PHE A 89 14.77 -8.87 -4.49
C PHE A 89 16.21 -8.92 -5.00
N ASP A 90 16.70 -10.11 -5.36
CA ASP A 90 18.08 -10.32 -5.83
C ASP A 90 18.21 -10.42 -7.37
N GLY A 91 17.10 -10.27 -8.09
CA GLY A 91 17.03 -10.50 -9.54
C GLY A 91 16.29 -11.78 -9.92
N THR A 92 16.18 -12.74 -8.99
CA THR A 92 15.53 -14.05 -9.20
C THR A 92 14.48 -14.35 -8.13
N VAL A 93 14.81 -14.07 -6.88
CA VAL A 93 14.03 -14.44 -5.70
C VAL A 93 13.52 -13.18 -5.02
N PHE A 94 12.25 -13.20 -4.65
CA PHE A 94 11.66 -12.23 -3.75
C PHE A 94 11.66 -12.75 -2.33
N GLN A 95 11.93 -11.88 -1.37
CA GLN A 95 11.63 -12.11 0.03
C GLN A 95 10.65 -11.05 0.53
N VAL A 96 9.51 -11.47 1.08
CA VAL A 96 8.67 -10.58 1.88
C VAL A 96 9.31 -10.43 3.26
N LEU A 97 9.59 -9.20 3.64
CA LEU A 97 10.30 -8.89 4.88
C LEU A 97 9.35 -8.78 6.07
N GLU A 98 9.91 -8.86 7.27
CA GLU A 98 9.20 -8.42 8.45
C GLU A 98 8.89 -6.92 8.30
N LEU A 99 7.63 -6.53 8.58
CA LEU A 99 7.27 -5.11 8.52
C LEU A 99 8.14 -4.30 9.50
N PRO A 100 8.69 -3.15 9.11
CA PRO A 100 9.44 -2.29 10.02
C PRO A 100 8.55 -1.77 11.16
N ALA A 101 9.16 -1.08 12.14
CA ALA A 101 8.42 -0.54 13.29
C ALA A 101 7.33 0.47 12.88
N THR A 102 7.59 1.24 11.81
CA THR A 102 6.68 2.22 11.21
C THR A 102 6.86 2.24 9.69
N PRO A 103 5.85 2.64 8.91
CA PRO A 103 5.99 2.78 7.46
C PRO A 103 7.13 3.73 7.08
N VAL A 104 7.99 3.30 6.16
CA VAL A 104 9.02 4.15 5.57
C VAL A 104 8.35 5.04 4.52
N LEU A 105 8.52 6.34 4.65
CA LEU A 105 8.04 7.30 3.65
C LEU A 105 9.12 7.49 2.60
N SER A 106 8.86 7.06 1.37
CA SER A 106 9.76 7.33 0.24
C SER A 106 9.72 8.83 -0.10
N PRO A 107 10.87 9.51 -0.30
CA PRO A 107 10.91 10.94 -0.63
C PRO A 107 10.20 11.28 -1.95
N THR A 108 9.96 10.29 -2.82
CA THR A 108 9.28 10.44 -4.12
C THR A 108 7.82 10.91 -4.00
N THR A 109 7.15 10.70 -2.86
CA THR A 109 5.75 11.13 -2.66
C THR A 109 5.60 12.64 -2.45
N LEU A 110 6.70 13.39 -2.26
CA LEU A 110 6.67 14.86 -2.16
C LEU A 110 6.61 15.56 -3.53
N GLN A 111 6.60 14.84 -4.66
CA GLN A 111 6.69 15.46 -5.99
C GLN A 111 5.51 15.20 -6.94
N VAL A 112 4.40 14.58 -6.51
CA VAL A 112 3.24 14.37 -7.40
C VAL A 112 2.00 15.12 -6.88
N ASP A 113 1.58 16.10 -7.70
CA ASP A 113 0.40 16.96 -7.65
C ASP A 113 0.39 18.21 -6.77
N SER A 114 1.35 19.11 -7.02
CA SER A 114 1.10 20.55 -7.00
C SER A 114 0.92 21.10 -8.42
N LYS A 115 -0.15 20.67 -9.11
CA LYS A 115 -0.83 21.51 -10.12
C LYS A 115 -1.90 22.31 -9.39
N PRO A 116 -1.87 23.66 -9.40
CA PRO A 116 -2.92 24.44 -8.76
C PRO A 116 -4.21 24.32 -9.56
N THR A 117 -5.11 23.44 -9.14
CA THR A 117 -6.50 23.42 -9.61
C THR A 117 -7.16 24.73 -9.18
N LYS A 118 -7.65 25.49 -10.15
CA LYS A 118 -8.25 26.84 -10.02
C LYS A 118 -9.47 26.98 -9.08
N GLN A 119 -9.79 25.97 -8.26
CA GLN A 119 -10.96 25.94 -7.39
C GLN A 119 -10.70 26.13 -5.90
N GLN A 120 -9.44 26.19 -5.43
CA GLN A 120 -9.16 26.41 -4.00
C GLN A 120 -9.15 27.88 -3.56
N VAL A 121 -9.32 28.84 -4.46
CA VAL A 121 -9.23 30.28 -4.12
C VAL A 121 -10.50 30.89 -3.51
N SER A 122 -11.55 30.10 -3.27
CA SER A 122 -12.83 30.65 -2.76
C SER A 122 -12.91 30.67 -1.22
N ILE A 123 -12.43 29.61 -0.54
CA ILE A 123 -12.65 29.46 0.91
C ILE A 123 -11.75 30.39 1.73
N ALA A 124 -10.46 30.50 1.38
CA ALA A 124 -9.54 31.40 2.09
C ALA A 124 -9.94 32.88 1.97
N ARG A 125 -10.52 33.29 0.84
CA ARG A 125 -11.02 34.66 0.62
C ARG A 125 -12.33 34.96 1.35
N LEU A 126 -13.12 33.94 1.68
CA LEU A 126 -14.38 34.07 2.42
C LEU A 126 -14.15 34.28 3.92
N VAL A 127 -13.13 33.62 4.49
CA VAL A 127 -12.76 33.80 5.90
C VAL A 127 -12.20 35.20 6.16
N ASP A 128 -11.36 35.72 5.25
CA ASP A 128 -10.73 37.03 5.38
C ASP A 128 -11.74 38.20 5.20
N ARG A 129 -12.82 37.98 4.44
CA ARG A 129 -13.92 38.95 4.28
C ARG A 129 -14.88 39.01 5.48
N SER A 130 -15.05 37.92 6.22
CA SER A 130 -15.88 37.93 7.44
C SER A 130 -15.17 38.63 8.61
N LEU A 131 -13.86 38.45 8.74
CA LEU A 131 -13.08 39.05 9.84
C LEU A 131 -12.92 40.58 9.70
N LYS A 132 -12.89 41.10 8.46
CA LYS A 132 -12.86 42.56 8.21
C LYS A 132 -14.18 43.29 8.44
N ARG A 133 -15.30 42.58 8.68
CA ARG A 133 -16.61 43.18 8.98
C ARG A 133 -16.95 43.20 10.48
N MET A 134 -16.02 42.79 11.34
CA MET A 134 -16.23 42.62 12.79
C MET A 134 -15.21 43.40 13.63
N THR A 135 -14.79 44.56 13.16
CA THR A 135 -14.18 45.59 14.03
C THR A 135 -14.94 46.90 13.81
N PRO A 136 -15.21 47.65 14.90
CA PRO A 136 -16.44 48.42 15.09
C PRO A 136 -16.61 49.63 14.17
#